data_AF-A0AAV6QZV5-F1
#
_entry.id   AF-A0AAV6QZV5-F1
#
_cell.length_a   1.000
_cell.length_b   1.000
_cell.length_c   1.000
_cell.angle_alpha   90.00
_cell.angle_beta   90.00
_cell.angle_gamma   90.00
#
_symmetry.space_group_name_H-M   'P 1'
#
loop_
_entity.id
_entity.type
_entity.pdbx_description
1 polymer ?
#
loop_
_entity_poly.entity_id
_entity_poly.type
_entity_poly.pdbx_seq_one_letter_code
_entity_poly.pdbx_strand_id
1 'polypeptide(L)'
;MCSAPCGRKKRPRSAGSIFPISRGAQAAEQERRESREEAVDDSRMTVQEFNTLVALYREQVISIGEISADCPSLRVQMHHTRSKGCSMARAAHHDLALISGSGPEDGEIPPEICRLFIQLQCCLEMFVTEMLKSMCLLGVLQLHRKRTDSEPKVDFRMDESSDVPILEERSSSPTDFPQEQWLVGTDIENIERDMREMRNLLSKLRDAMPLPLKNQGE
;
A
#
# COMPACT_ATOMS: atom_id res chain seq x y z
N MET A 1 64.34 -66.84 -40.39
CA MET A 1 64.49 -67.29 -38.98
C MET A 1 64.56 -66.05 -38.09
N CYS A 2 63.97 -66.19 -36.90
CA CYS A 2 64.11 -65.37 -35.69
C CYS A 2 63.15 -64.17 -35.47
N SER A 3 62.36 -64.39 -34.42
CA SER A 3 61.24 -63.65 -33.82
C SER A 3 61.67 -62.42 -33.01
N ALA A 4 60.70 -61.51 -32.79
CA ALA A 4 60.74 -60.43 -31.79
C ALA A 4 60.62 -60.98 -30.34
N PRO A 5 60.80 -60.17 -29.27
CA PRO A 5 59.69 -59.30 -28.81
C PRO A 5 60.03 -57.99 -28.06
N CYS A 6 59.09 -57.05 -28.19
CA CYS A 6 58.49 -56.13 -27.19
C CYS A 6 59.33 -55.23 -26.26
N GLY A 7 59.04 -53.91 -26.35
CA GLY A 7 59.30 -52.91 -25.31
C GLY A 7 58.53 -51.61 -25.50
N ARG A 8 57.21 -51.62 -25.31
CA ARG A 8 56.35 -50.41 -25.30
C ARG A 8 56.59 -49.60 -24.02
N LYS A 9 57.30 -48.46 -24.10
CA LYS A 9 57.30 -47.43 -23.05
C LYS A 9 56.09 -46.51 -23.20
N LYS A 10 55.10 -46.62 -22.30
CA LYS A 10 54.03 -45.63 -22.17
C LYS A 10 54.54 -44.46 -21.32
N ARG A 11 54.57 -43.27 -21.92
CA ARG A 11 54.74 -41.98 -21.23
C ARG A 11 53.48 -41.70 -20.39
N PRO A 12 53.58 -41.28 -19.11
CA PRO A 12 52.41 -40.80 -18.40
C PRO A 12 51.94 -39.50 -19.07
N ARG A 13 50.71 -39.48 -19.60
CA ARG A 13 50.03 -38.22 -19.91
C ARG A 13 49.72 -37.57 -18.56
N SER A 14 50.20 -36.35 -18.39
CA SER A 14 49.80 -35.46 -17.29
C SER A 14 48.28 -35.50 -17.18
N ALA A 15 47.79 -35.93 -16.02
CA ALA A 15 46.39 -35.86 -15.68
C ALA A 15 46.01 -34.38 -15.70
N GLY A 16 45.19 -33.98 -16.69
CA GLY A 16 44.50 -32.72 -16.63
C GLY A 16 43.73 -32.68 -15.31
N SER A 17 44.06 -31.72 -14.46
CA SER A 17 43.28 -31.39 -13.28
C SER A 17 41.91 -30.92 -13.76
N ILE A 18 40.94 -31.84 -13.82
CA ILE A 18 39.52 -31.50 -13.94
C ILE A 18 39.11 -31.16 -12.51
N PHE A 19 39.26 -29.89 -12.14
CA PHE A 19 38.57 -29.37 -10.97
C PHE A 19 37.06 -29.46 -11.24
N PRO A 20 36.25 -30.12 -10.38
CA PRO A 20 34.80 -30.11 -10.51
C PRO A 20 34.26 -28.80 -9.91
N ILE A 21 34.56 -27.66 -10.54
CA ILE A 21 34.07 -26.35 -10.07
C ILE A 21 32.62 -26.09 -10.51
N SER A 22 32.05 -26.91 -11.41
CA SER A 22 30.78 -26.57 -12.08
C SER A 22 29.50 -27.01 -11.34
N ARG A 23 29.50 -28.15 -10.62
CA ARG A 23 28.25 -28.68 -10.04
C ARG A 23 27.72 -27.88 -8.86
N GLY A 24 28.60 -27.35 -8.02
CA GLY A 24 28.22 -26.54 -6.85
C GLY A 24 27.73 -25.14 -7.24
N ALA A 25 28.36 -24.53 -8.25
CA ALA A 25 27.94 -23.24 -8.79
C ALA A 25 26.56 -23.32 -9.48
N GLN A 26 26.32 -24.38 -10.27
CA GLN A 26 25.04 -24.61 -10.93
C GLN A 26 23.89 -24.88 -9.95
N ALA A 27 24.14 -25.62 -8.87
CA ALA A 27 23.14 -25.86 -7.84
C ALA A 27 22.79 -24.56 -7.07
N ALA A 28 23.78 -23.75 -6.73
CA ALA A 28 23.58 -22.46 -6.05
C ALA A 28 22.85 -21.43 -6.93
N GLU A 29 23.11 -21.42 -8.23
CA GLU A 29 22.38 -20.58 -9.20
C GLU A 29 20.92 -21.01 -9.35
N GLN A 30 20.65 -22.32 -9.39
CA GLN A 30 19.30 -22.87 -9.44
C GLN A 30 18.50 -22.52 -8.18
N GLU A 31 19.09 -22.70 -7.00
CA GLU A 31 18.46 -22.35 -5.71
C GLU A 31 18.15 -20.84 -5.62
N ARG A 32 19.08 -19.99 -6.09
CA ARG A 32 18.85 -18.53 -6.16
C ARG A 32 17.71 -18.17 -7.11
N ARG A 33 17.58 -18.90 -8.23
CA ARG A 33 16.51 -18.68 -9.19
C ARG A 33 15.16 -19.08 -8.62
N GLU A 34 15.06 -20.24 -7.97
CA GLU A 34 13.84 -20.72 -7.31
C GLU A 34 13.40 -19.77 -6.19
N SER A 35 14.34 -19.33 -5.34
CA SER A 35 14.07 -18.32 -4.29
C SER A 35 13.57 -16.99 -4.85
N ARG A 36 14.06 -16.57 -6.03
CA ARG A 36 13.58 -15.36 -6.70
C ARG A 36 12.18 -15.54 -7.27
N GLU A 37 11.87 -16.69 -7.85
CA GLU A 37 10.54 -17.00 -8.37
C GLU A 37 9.50 -16.98 -7.24
N GLU A 38 9.82 -17.56 -6.08
CA GLU A 38 8.99 -17.50 -4.87
C GLU A 38 8.78 -16.04 -4.40
N ALA A 39 9.85 -15.25 -4.30
CA ALA A 39 9.75 -13.85 -3.90
C ALA A 39 8.90 -13.00 -4.87
N VAL A 40 8.96 -13.28 -6.18
CA VAL A 40 8.12 -12.62 -7.18
C VAL A 40 6.65 -12.94 -6.97
N ASP A 41 6.32 -14.18 -6.62
CA ASP A 41 4.93 -14.59 -6.36
C ASP A 41 4.39 -14.04 -5.03
N ASP A 42 5.22 -13.94 -3.99
CA ASP A 42 4.86 -13.24 -2.75
C ASP A 42 4.59 -11.75 -3.00
N SER A 43 5.44 -11.10 -3.80
CA SER A 43 5.27 -9.71 -4.18
C SER A 43 3.99 -9.51 -5.00
N ARG A 44 3.67 -10.43 -5.91
CA ARG A 44 2.41 -10.45 -6.67
C ARG A 44 1.20 -10.53 -5.73
N MET A 45 1.23 -11.43 -4.76
CA MET A 45 0.15 -11.57 -3.79
C MET A 45 -0.05 -10.28 -3.00
N THR A 46 1.04 -9.66 -2.54
CA THR A 46 1.02 -8.41 -1.78
C THR A 46 0.43 -7.25 -2.61
N VAL A 47 0.82 -7.10 -3.88
CA VAL A 47 0.27 -6.08 -4.78
C VAL A 47 -1.22 -6.30 -5.05
N GLN A 48 -1.66 -7.55 -5.19
CA GLN A 48 -3.06 -7.89 -5.39
C GLN A 48 -3.92 -7.61 -4.14
N GLU A 49 -3.43 -7.98 -2.95
CA GLU A 49 -4.13 -7.68 -1.71
C GLU A 49 -4.18 -6.16 -1.46
N PHE A 50 -3.11 -5.42 -1.80
CA PHE A 50 -3.13 -3.96 -1.74
C PHE A 50 -4.19 -3.38 -2.69
N ASN A 51 -4.29 -3.86 -3.92
CA ASN A 51 -5.35 -3.43 -4.86
C ASN A 51 -6.75 -3.68 -4.27
N THR A 52 -6.95 -4.81 -3.61
CA THR A 52 -8.21 -5.13 -2.92
C THR A 52 -8.53 -4.13 -1.81
N LEU A 53 -7.51 -3.70 -1.03
CA LEU A 53 -7.70 -2.65 -0.03
C LEU A 53 -8.01 -1.29 -0.63
N VAL A 54 -7.40 -0.94 -1.78
CA VAL A 54 -7.72 0.31 -2.49
C VAL A 54 -9.17 0.30 -2.96
N ALA A 55 -9.65 -0.83 -3.48
CA ALA A 55 -11.06 -1.00 -3.86
C ALA A 55 -11.98 -0.87 -2.64
N LEU A 56 -11.67 -1.54 -1.53
CA LEU A 56 -12.45 -1.42 -0.29
C LEU A 56 -12.46 0.02 0.24
N TYR A 57 -11.32 0.69 0.23
CA TYR A 57 -11.22 2.08 0.68
C TYR A 57 -12.08 3.00 -0.18
N ARG A 58 -12.07 2.82 -1.51
CA ARG A 58 -12.93 3.56 -2.44
C ARG A 58 -14.42 3.37 -2.12
N GLU A 59 -14.87 2.15 -1.85
CA GLU A 59 -16.26 1.91 -1.44
C GLU A 59 -16.60 2.64 -0.14
N GLN A 60 -15.69 2.66 0.84
CA GLN A 60 -15.87 3.43 2.07
C GLN A 60 -15.91 4.95 1.81
N VAL A 61 -15.09 5.46 0.88
CA VAL A 61 -15.13 6.87 0.44
C VAL A 61 -16.48 7.21 -0.19
N ILE A 62 -17.03 6.32 -1.03
CA ILE A 62 -18.37 6.48 -1.60
C ILE A 62 -19.41 6.53 -0.48
N SER A 63 -19.37 5.60 0.47
CA SER A 63 -20.29 5.58 1.62
C SER A 63 -20.23 6.88 2.44
N ILE A 64 -19.04 7.46 2.67
CA ILE A 64 -18.93 8.77 3.33
C ILE A 64 -19.60 9.88 2.51
N GLY A 65 -19.52 9.83 1.18
CA GLY A 65 -20.17 10.80 0.30
C GLY A 65 -21.69 10.71 0.27
N GLU A 66 -22.26 9.57 0.68
CA GLU A 66 -23.71 9.31 0.67
C GLU A 66 -24.39 9.65 2.02
N ILE A 67 -23.64 9.66 3.12
CA ILE A 67 -24.18 10.00 4.44
C ILE A 67 -24.28 11.53 4.64
N SER A 68 -25.36 11.97 5.27
CA SER A 68 -25.60 13.39 5.59
C SER A 68 -25.15 13.79 7.00
N ALA A 69 -24.84 12.80 7.83
CA ALA A 69 -24.36 12.97 9.20
C ALA A 69 -23.13 12.10 9.45
N ASP A 70 -22.33 12.50 10.43
CA ASP A 70 -21.08 11.82 10.77
C ASP A 70 -21.31 10.38 11.28
N CYS A 71 -20.44 9.45 10.88
CA CYS A 71 -20.55 8.02 11.22
C CYS A 71 -19.21 7.47 11.77
N PRO A 72 -19.04 7.41 13.12
CA PRO A 72 -17.78 7.00 13.74
C PRO A 72 -17.32 5.58 13.38
N SER A 73 -18.26 4.63 13.25
CA SER A 73 -17.91 3.25 12.88
C SER A 73 -17.30 3.17 11.48
N LEU A 74 -17.83 3.93 10.51
CA LEU A 74 -17.27 4.02 9.17
C LEU A 74 -15.89 4.69 9.18
N ARG A 75 -15.69 5.76 9.97
CA ARG A 75 -14.37 6.40 10.10
C ARG A 75 -13.31 5.45 10.68
N VAL A 76 -13.66 4.66 11.69
CA VAL A 76 -12.76 3.64 12.25
C VAL A 76 -12.40 2.58 11.19
N GLN A 77 -13.39 2.12 10.42
CA GLN A 77 -13.13 1.17 9.32
C GLN A 77 -12.23 1.78 8.24
N MET A 78 -12.46 3.02 7.85
CA MET A 78 -11.62 3.75 6.90
C MET A 78 -10.20 3.93 7.41
N HIS A 79 -10.03 4.29 8.68
CA HIS A 79 -8.72 4.38 9.31
C HIS A 79 -7.99 3.04 9.26
N HIS A 80 -8.68 1.93 9.57
CA HIS A 80 -8.10 0.60 9.52
C HIS A 80 -7.66 0.21 8.11
N THR A 81 -8.57 0.32 7.13
CA THR A 81 -8.27 0.04 5.71
C THR A 81 -7.10 0.89 5.22
N ARG A 82 -7.11 2.19 5.52
CA ARG A 82 -6.05 3.13 5.13
C ARG A 82 -4.70 2.76 5.74
N SER A 83 -4.66 2.52 7.04
CA SER A 83 -3.43 2.16 7.76
C SER A 83 -2.82 0.86 7.23
N LYS A 84 -3.67 -0.16 7.00
CA LYS A 84 -3.24 -1.42 6.39
C LYS A 84 -2.72 -1.19 4.97
N GLY A 85 -3.43 -0.40 4.17
CA GLY A 85 -3.03 -0.02 2.81
C GLY A 85 -1.66 0.67 2.78
N CYS A 86 -1.40 1.63 3.68
CA CYS A 86 -0.11 2.30 3.79
C CYS A 86 1.04 1.33 4.13
N SER A 87 0.82 0.41 5.07
CA SER A 87 1.82 -0.61 5.42
C SER A 87 2.11 -1.55 4.26
N MET A 88 1.06 -1.99 3.56
CA MET A 88 1.18 -2.91 2.43
C MET A 88 1.83 -2.28 1.20
N ALA A 89 1.51 -1.01 0.88
CA ALA A 89 2.17 -0.29 -0.20
C ALA A 89 3.69 -0.19 0.05
N ARG A 90 4.10 0.07 1.30
CA ARG A 90 5.51 0.10 1.69
C ARG A 90 6.19 -1.26 1.56
N ALA A 91 5.53 -2.33 2.02
CA ALA A 91 6.04 -3.69 1.88
C ALA A 91 6.20 -4.07 0.40
N ALA A 92 5.16 -3.89 -0.41
CA ALA A 92 5.20 -4.19 -1.85
C ALA A 92 6.33 -3.44 -2.57
N HIS A 93 6.51 -2.15 -2.29
CA HIS A 93 7.61 -1.36 -2.86
C HIS A 93 8.99 -1.91 -2.44
N HIS A 94 9.16 -2.21 -1.14
CA HIS A 94 10.40 -2.74 -0.61
C HIS A 94 10.76 -4.09 -1.25
N ASP A 95 9.79 -4.99 -1.33
CA ASP A 95 9.99 -6.33 -1.88
C ASP A 95 10.33 -6.27 -3.37
N LEU A 96 9.63 -5.42 -4.13
CA LEU A 96 9.95 -5.19 -5.55
C LEU A 96 11.34 -4.59 -5.76
N ALA A 97 11.79 -3.69 -4.87
CA ALA A 97 13.14 -3.13 -4.93
C ALA A 97 14.21 -4.21 -4.68
N LEU A 98 13.99 -5.12 -3.72
CA LEU A 98 14.89 -6.25 -3.45
C LEU A 98 14.93 -7.25 -4.61
N ILE A 99 13.78 -7.60 -5.16
CA ILE A 99 13.65 -8.54 -6.28
C ILE A 99 14.30 -7.98 -7.56
N SER A 100 14.23 -6.67 -7.76
CA SER A 100 14.86 -6.00 -8.91
C SER A 100 16.37 -5.86 -8.75
N GLY A 101 16.86 -5.60 -7.53
CA GLY A 101 18.28 -5.46 -7.24
C GLY A 101 19.07 -6.78 -7.17
N SER A 102 18.39 -7.93 -7.13
CA SER A 102 19.01 -9.27 -7.02
C SER A 102 19.21 -9.99 -8.36
N GLY A 103 18.97 -9.31 -9.50
CA GLY A 103 19.14 -9.88 -10.83
C GLY A 103 20.59 -10.18 -11.21
N PRO A 104 20.84 -11.12 -12.16
CA PRO A 104 22.18 -11.34 -12.70
C PRO A 104 22.69 -10.07 -13.39
N GLU A 105 24.00 -9.84 -13.29
CA GLU A 105 24.72 -8.69 -13.87
C GLU A 105 24.52 -8.53 -15.41
N ASP A 106 23.89 -9.52 -16.06
CA ASP A 106 23.53 -9.57 -17.49
C ASP A 106 22.30 -8.69 -17.87
N GLY A 107 21.75 -7.93 -16.93
CA GLY A 107 21.13 -6.63 -17.25
C GLY A 107 19.67 -6.61 -17.72
N GLU A 108 18.96 -7.74 -17.86
CA GLU A 108 17.53 -7.74 -18.20
C GLU A 108 16.63 -8.04 -16.99
N ILE A 109 15.78 -7.06 -16.66
CA ILE A 109 14.74 -7.19 -15.64
C ILE A 109 13.57 -7.98 -16.24
N PRO A 110 13.13 -9.10 -15.60
CA PRO A 110 11.99 -9.88 -16.05
C PRO A 110 10.73 -9.02 -16.28
N PRO A 111 10.00 -9.24 -17.37
CA PRO A 111 8.82 -8.44 -17.70
C PRO A 111 7.71 -8.55 -16.64
N GLU A 112 7.66 -9.66 -15.89
CA GLU A 112 6.72 -9.84 -14.77
C GLU A 112 6.97 -8.82 -13.66
N ILE A 113 8.23 -8.52 -13.34
CA ILE A 113 8.59 -7.52 -12.33
C ILE A 113 8.19 -6.12 -12.82
N CYS A 114 8.46 -5.79 -14.08
CA CYS A 114 8.00 -4.55 -14.71
C CYS A 114 6.47 -4.37 -14.59
N ARG A 115 5.69 -5.43 -14.84
CA ARG A 115 4.23 -5.39 -14.67
C ARG A 115 3.83 -5.13 -13.22
N LEU A 116 4.52 -5.73 -12.25
CA LEU A 116 4.26 -5.48 -10.82
C LEU A 116 4.55 -4.03 -10.42
N PHE A 117 5.63 -3.42 -10.92
CA PHE A 117 5.91 -1.99 -10.70
C PHE A 117 4.78 -1.11 -11.24
N ILE A 118 4.34 -1.35 -12.48
CA ILE A 118 3.24 -0.60 -13.11
C ILE A 118 1.95 -0.77 -12.29
N GLN A 119 1.62 -2.01 -11.91
CA GLN A 119 0.42 -2.30 -11.14
C GLN A 119 0.46 -1.60 -9.77
N LEU A 120 1.58 -1.68 -9.05
CA LEU A 120 1.75 -1.01 -7.77
C LEU A 120 1.66 0.52 -7.92
N GLN A 121 2.25 1.09 -8.97
CA GLN A 121 2.17 2.52 -9.26
C GLN A 121 0.72 2.96 -9.45
N CYS A 122 -0.03 2.27 -10.32
CA CYS A 122 -1.44 2.58 -10.56
C CYS A 122 -2.28 2.44 -9.28
N CYS A 123 -2.07 1.37 -8.50
CA CYS A 123 -2.78 1.17 -7.23
C CYS A 123 -2.49 2.30 -6.24
N LEU A 124 -1.22 2.74 -6.15
CA LEU A 124 -0.81 3.80 -5.22
C LEU A 124 -1.33 5.18 -5.66
N GLU A 125 -1.35 5.48 -6.97
CA GLU A 125 -1.96 6.70 -7.52
C GLU A 125 -3.45 6.79 -7.21
N MET A 126 -4.17 5.68 -7.42
CA MET A 126 -5.58 5.58 -7.04
C MET A 126 -5.75 5.77 -5.54
N PHE A 127 -4.94 5.11 -4.71
CA PHE A 127 -5.05 5.19 -3.26
C PHE A 127 -4.84 6.62 -2.73
N VAL A 128 -3.81 7.32 -3.22
CA VAL A 128 -3.55 8.73 -2.91
C VAL A 128 -4.73 9.61 -3.32
N THR A 129 -5.35 9.32 -4.47
CA THR A 129 -6.51 10.07 -4.95
C THR A 129 -7.74 9.84 -4.07
N GLU A 130 -7.98 8.59 -3.67
CA GLU A 130 -9.08 8.25 -2.75
C GLU A 130 -8.86 8.85 -1.34
N MET A 131 -7.61 8.95 -0.85
CA MET A 131 -7.30 9.68 0.38
C MET A 131 -7.64 11.16 0.28
N LEU A 132 -7.35 11.80 -0.86
CA LEU A 132 -7.71 13.20 -1.07
C LEU A 132 -9.23 13.39 -1.05
N LYS A 133 -9.98 12.51 -1.72
CA LYS A 133 -11.45 12.54 -1.73
C LYS A 133 -12.04 12.36 -0.34
N SER A 134 -11.56 11.37 0.43
CA SER A 134 -12.05 11.13 1.79
C SER A 134 -11.79 12.32 2.70
N MET A 135 -10.60 12.94 2.62
CA MET A 135 -10.26 14.14 3.37
C MET A 135 -11.21 15.31 3.04
N CYS A 136 -11.48 15.54 1.74
CA CYS A 136 -12.43 16.57 1.30
C CYS A 136 -13.85 16.32 1.82
N LEU A 137 -14.34 15.09 1.74
CA LEU A 137 -15.69 14.74 2.19
C LEU A 137 -15.84 14.87 3.71
N LEU A 138 -14.85 14.40 4.49
CA LEU A 138 -14.84 14.59 5.94
C LEU A 138 -14.78 16.08 6.32
N GLY A 139 -14.04 16.90 5.57
CA GLY A 139 -14.04 18.35 5.75
C GLY A 139 -15.42 18.99 5.52
N VAL A 140 -16.17 18.51 4.53
CA VAL A 140 -17.55 18.96 4.28
C VAL A 140 -18.46 18.58 5.46
N LEU A 141 -18.39 17.34 5.95
CA LEU A 141 -19.16 16.90 7.13
C LEU A 141 -18.83 17.75 8.38
N GLN A 142 -17.56 18.08 8.58
CA GLN A 142 -17.11 18.95 9.68
C GLN A 142 -17.70 20.38 9.56
N LEU A 143 -17.78 20.93 8.35
CA LEU A 143 -18.36 22.25 8.09
C LEU A 143 -19.88 22.29 8.28
N HIS A 144 -20.60 21.27 7.79
CA HIS A 144 -22.06 21.18 7.98
C HIS A 144 -22.43 21.13 9.46
N ARG A 145 -21.71 20.36 10.28
CA ARG A 145 -21.90 20.34 11.74
C ARG A 145 -21.70 21.73 12.35
N LYS A 146 -20.57 22.38 12.02
CA LYS A 146 -20.27 23.74 12.53
C LYS A 146 -21.35 24.77 12.16
N ARG A 147 -21.99 24.64 10.98
CA ARG A 147 -23.06 25.55 10.54
C ARG A 147 -24.38 25.29 11.28
N THR A 148 -24.76 24.03 11.48
CA THR A 148 -25.95 23.65 12.27
C THR A 148 -25.81 24.10 13.74
N ASP A 149 -24.60 24.04 14.29
CA ASP A 149 -24.31 24.47 15.68
C ASP A 149 -24.27 26.00 15.86
N SER A 150 -24.17 26.77 14.77
CA SER A 150 -24.08 28.24 14.79
C SER A 150 -25.39 28.95 14.45
N GLU A 151 -26.44 28.22 14.05
CA GLU A 151 -27.75 28.84 13.83
C GLU A 151 -28.36 29.22 15.19
N PRO A 152 -28.74 30.51 15.41
CA PRO A 152 -29.46 30.88 16.61
C PRO A 152 -30.79 30.16 16.55
N LYS A 153 -31.03 29.28 17.53
CA LYS A 153 -32.35 28.72 17.80
C LYS A 153 -33.29 29.92 18.00
N VAL A 154 -34.05 30.25 16.95
CA VAL A 154 -35.02 31.35 17.00
C VAL A 154 -36.08 30.91 18.00
N ASP A 155 -35.96 31.41 19.22
CA ASP A 155 -37.03 31.40 20.21
C ASP A 155 -38.20 32.19 19.61
N PHE A 156 -39.14 31.49 19.00
CA PHE A 156 -40.46 32.04 18.73
C PHE A 156 -41.13 32.25 20.10
N ARG A 157 -40.91 33.44 20.66
CA ARG A 157 -41.69 33.96 21.78
C ARG A 157 -43.06 34.35 21.21
N MET A 158 -43.95 33.38 21.14
CA MET A 158 -45.38 33.63 21.02
C MET A 158 -45.92 33.72 22.44
N ASP A 159 -46.18 34.95 22.86
CA ASP A 159 -46.87 35.32 24.09
C ASP A 159 -48.35 34.89 23.96
N GLU A 160 -48.79 33.95 24.80
CA GLU A 160 -49.99 34.09 25.64
C GLU A 160 -50.26 32.81 26.46
N SER A 161 -50.35 32.99 27.79
CA SER A 161 -51.30 32.29 28.68
C SER A 161 -51.01 30.89 29.27
N SER A 162 -51.04 30.89 30.62
CA SER A 162 -51.48 29.85 31.58
C SER A 162 -50.45 28.91 32.23
N ASP A 163 -50.52 28.94 33.58
CA ASP A 163 -49.85 28.14 34.61
C ASP A 163 -49.90 26.61 34.43
N VAL A 164 -48.75 25.93 34.56
CA VAL A 164 -48.47 24.78 35.48
C VAL A 164 -46.94 24.56 35.56
N PRO A 165 -46.31 24.36 36.74
CA PRO A 165 -44.95 23.82 36.79
C PRO A 165 -45.01 22.29 36.91
N ILE A 166 -44.85 21.58 35.79
CA ILE A 166 -44.51 20.14 35.82
C ILE A 166 -43.02 20.04 35.58
N LEU A 167 -42.32 19.57 36.62
CA LEU A 167 -40.91 19.20 36.62
C LEU A 167 -40.71 18.08 35.58
N GLU A 168 -40.35 18.45 34.35
CA GLU A 168 -39.73 17.50 33.42
C GLU A 168 -38.25 17.41 33.79
N GLU A 169 -37.90 16.37 34.56
CA GLU A 169 -36.54 15.85 34.63
C GLU A 169 -36.14 15.34 33.23
N ARG A 170 -35.84 16.27 32.33
CA ARG A 170 -34.90 16.00 31.25
C ARG A 170 -33.52 15.95 31.89
N SER A 171 -33.11 14.75 32.26
CA SER A 171 -31.72 14.39 32.45
C SER A 171 -30.96 14.54 31.13
N SER A 172 -30.70 15.79 30.74
CA SER A 172 -29.62 16.09 29.80
C SER A 172 -28.31 15.74 30.49
N SER A 173 -27.75 14.59 30.14
CA SER A 173 -26.38 14.23 30.47
C SER A 173 -25.42 15.28 29.88
N PRO A 174 -24.32 15.62 30.59
CA PRO A 174 -23.38 16.62 30.13
C PRO A 174 -22.56 16.04 28.95
N THR A 175 -22.78 16.59 27.76
CA THR A 175 -21.74 16.97 26.81
C THR A 175 -20.65 15.92 26.48
N ASP A 176 -20.96 14.91 25.66
CA ASP A 176 -19.95 14.16 24.87
C ASP A 176 -19.54 14.93 23.57
N PHE A 177 -19.88 16.21 23.49
CA PHE A 177 -19.92 16.98 22.25
C PHE A 177 -18.56 17.49 21.70
N PRO A 178 -17.60 17.99 22.51
CA PRO A 178 -16.32 18.45 21.99
C PRO A 178 -15.39 17.31 21.57
N GLN A 179 -15.60 16.09 22.10
CA GLN A 179 -14.72 14.96 21.84
C GLN A 179 -14.88 14.41 20.42
N GLU A 180 -16.11 14.31 19.90
CA GLU A 180 -16.38 13.84 18.54
C GLU A 180 -15.87 14.77 17.43
N GLN A 181 -15.99 16.09 17.63
CA GLN A 181 -15.46 17.08 16.66
C GLN A 181 -13.93 17.03 16.59
N TRP A 182 -13.27 16.79 17.73
CA TRP A 182 -11.81 16.61 17.81
C TRP A 182 -11.35 15.36 17.06
N LEU A 183 -12.17 14.30 17.08
CA LEU A 183 -11.88 13.04 16.40
C LEU A 183 -11.89 13.19 14.86
N VAL A 184 -12.85 13.90 14.28
CA VAL A 184 -12.87 14.12 12.81
C VAL A 184 -11.70 14.97 12.33
N GLY A 185 -11.31 16.00 13.10
CA GLY A 185 -10.12 16.81 12.80
C GLY A 185 -8.84 15.96 12.84
N THR A 186 -8.72 15.10 13.85
CA THR A 186 -7.62 14.14 13.97
C THR A 186 -7.58 13.16 12.78
N ASP A 187 -8.74 12.68 12.32
CA ASP A 187 -8.83 11.80 11.14
C ASP A 187 -8.30 12.50 9.88
N ILE A 188 -8.67 13.76 9.66
CA ILE A 188 -8.21 14.59 8.52
C ILE A 188 -6.69 14.77 8.56
N GLU A 189 -6.12 15.15 9.71
CA GLU A 189 -4.67 15.34 9.86
C GLU A 189 -3.89 14.04 9.61
N ASN A 190 -4.41 12.92 10.11
CA ASN A 190 -3.82 11.61 9.84
C ASN A 190 -3.88 11.27 8.34
N ILE A 191 -5.00 11.55 7.66
CA ILE A 191 -5.14 11.33 6.21
C ILE A 191 -4.12 12.17 5.44
N GLU A 192 -3.95 13.43 5.81
CA GLU A 192 -2.99 14.31 5.17
C GLU A 192 -1.55 13.80 5.32
N ARG A 193 -1.16 13.39 6.52
CA ARG A 193 0.16 12.81 6.81
C ARG A 193 0.41 11.57 5.96
N ASP A 194 -0.52 10.62 5.99
CA ASP A 194 -0.35 9.34 5.30
C ASP A 194 -0.37 9.54 3.77
N MET A 195 -1.21 10.46 3.26
CA MET A 195 -1.22 10.83 1.84
C MET A 195 0.13 11.41 1.41
N ARG A 196 0.74 12.27 2.23
CA ARG A 196 2.08 12.83 1.96
C ARG A 196 3.13 11.72 1.90
N GLU A 197 3.10 10.78 2.83
CA GLU A 197 3.98 9.62 2.83
C GLU A 197 3.79 8.76 1.57
N MET A 198 2.54 8.48 1.19
CA MET A 198 2.23 7.68 -0.01
C MET A 198 2.64 8.38 -1.30
N ARG A 199 2.56 9.71 -1.39
CA ARG A 199 3.12 10.49 -2.51
C ARG A 199 4.64 10.43 -2.58
N ASN A 200 5.31 10.44 -1.43
CA ASN A 200 6.76 10.26 -1.37
C ASN A 200 7.14 8.85 -1.84
N LEU A 201 6.39 7.83 -1.41
CA LEU A 201 6.59 6.45 -1.86
C LEU A 201 6.36 6.32 -3.37
N LEU A 202 5.32 6.94 -3.92
CA LEU A 202 5.03 6.96 -5.36
C LEU A 202 6.18 7.60 -6.15
N SER A 203 6.80 8.65 -5.62
CA SER A 203 7.97 9.27 -6.25
C SER A 203 9.16 8.31 -6.26
N LYS A 204 9.46 7.66 -5.14
CA LYS A 204 10.51 6.62 -5.06
C LYS A 204 10.26 5.45 -6.00
N LEU A 205 9.00 5.01 -6.13
CA LEU A 205 8.61 3.92 -7.01
C LEU A 205 8.91 4.25 -8.49
N ARG A 206 8.60 5.48 -8.91
CA ARG A 206 8.89 5.97 -10.28
C ARG A 206 10.39 6.07 -10.53
N ASP A 207 11.17 6.45 -9.52
CA ASP A 207 12.63 6.51 -9.62
C ASP A 207 13.27 5.13 -9.71
N ALA A 208 12.72 4.15 -8.99
CA ALA A 208 13.17 2.75 -8.97
C ALA A 208 12.67 1.93 -10.16
N MET A 209 11.79 2.49 -11.00
CA MET A 209 11.17 1.76 -12.10
C MET A 209 12.21 1.33 -13.16
N PRO A 210 12.17 0.07 -13.64
CA PRO A 210 13.09 -0.43 -14.67
C PRO A 210 13.19 0.47 -15.92
N LEU A 211 14.41 0.73 -16.40
CA LEU A 211 14.72 1.63 -17.53
C LEU A 211 13.92 1.40 -18.84
N PRO A 212 13.50 0.17 -19.23
CA PRO A 212 12.64 -0.02 -20.40
C PRO A 212 11.29 0.74 -20.32
N LEU A 213 10.88 1.13 -19.12
CA LEU A 213 9.63 1.85 -18.85
C LEU A 213 9.83 3.37 -18.73
N LYS A 214 11.02 3.84 -18.33
CA LYS A 214 11.30 5.26 -18.07
C LYS A 214 11.37 6.11 -19.35
N ASN A 215 11.75 5.50 -20.47
CA ASN A 215 11.90 6.17 -21.77
C ASN A 215 10.60 6.23 -22.60
N GLN A 216 9.45 5.79 -22.07
CA GLN A 216 8.17 5.79 -22.78
C GLN A 216 7.26 6.99 -22.42
N GLY A 217 7.72 7.88 -21.53
CA GLY A 217 6.98 9.05 -21.07
C GLY A 217 7.58 10.40 -21.48
N GLU A 218 8.58 10.41 -22.36
CA GLU A 218 9.12 11.62 -23.00
C GLU A 218 8.48 11.87 -24.38
#